data_AF-A0A1L9VCE8-F1
#
_entry.id   AF-A0A1L9VCE8-F1
#
_cell.length_a   1.000
_cell.length_b   1.000
_cell.length_c   1.000
_cell.angle_alpha   90.00
_cell.angle_beta   90.00
_cell.angle_gamma   90.00
#
_symmetry.space_group_name_H-M   'P 1'
#
loop_
_entity.id
_entity.type
_entity.pdbx_description
1 polymer ?
#
loop_
_entity_poly.entity_id
_entity_poly.type
_entity_poly.pdbx_seq_one_letter_code
_entity_poly.pdbx_strand_id
1 'polypeptide(L)'
;MFQCLERKQTQTLPTLEDLLAMFEFLTKEKRPLRTLEDWLKGIKQVKDPLELTNFLFLNWPSFTDKVKVLISLPKTAIRNDVGMKLLESRLEDSMYAQLAQVVRWLIFGNGSDSNQKKGLAWSRSIIVMDIGRRRIVQREIYVQEEMKALQKSLHGDSEGATETSQLSAYEKELENLNNEYWSLNRDLGQFESAIPAGALSKAFKSWRADPDWYLCQWLREDCARRGGCCGRDCGCCEKARATNRRWNRGHCTGVCGCCVRTQGCTDRDVTSTESEEEDYPYDADDLFARSQYEDRFDRAYIWGLSFLDELDLLG
;
A
#
# COMPACT_ATOMS: atom_id res chain seq x y z
N MET A 1 6.24 28.14 31.35
CA MET A 1 6.27 27.24 32.52
C MET A 1 5.82 25.84 32.07
N PHE A 2 6.67 25.14 31.32
CA PHE A 2 6.50 23.74 30.94
C PHE A 2 7.89 23.10 31.01
N GLN A 3 8.15 22.34 32.06
CA GLN A 3 9.34 21.50 32.17
C GLN A 3 9.07 20.20 31.38
N CYS A 4 9.78 20.05 30.27
CA CYS A 4 9.85 18.81 29.51
C CYS A 4 10.77 17.84 30.27
N LEU A 5 10.21 16.77 30.84
CA LEU A 5 10.98 15.69 31.45
C LEU A 5 11.37 14.69 30.34
N GLU A 6 12.58 14.85 29.79
CA GLU A 6 13.22 13.80 28.98
C GLU A 6 13.63 12.63 29.90
N ARG A 7 12.84 11.55 29.90
CA ARG A 7 13.33 10.24 30.35
C ARG A 7 14.06 9.58 29.19
N LYS A 8 15.40 9.68 29.18
CA LYS A 8 16.25 8.79 28.39
C LYS A 8 16.20 7.39 29.02
N GLN A 9 15.42 6.48 28.44
CA GLN A 9 15.61 5.05 28.69
C GLN A 9 16.83 4.60 27.89
N THR A 10 17.96 4.44 28.57
CA THR A 10 19.07 3.66 28.07
C THR A 10 18.68 2.18 28.13
N GLN A 11 18.23 1.62 27.02
CA GLN A 11 18.21 0.16 26.85
C GLN A 11 19.66 -0.30 26.74
N THR A 12 20.11 -1.05 27.73
CA THR A 12 21.40 -1.75 27.68
C THR A 12 21.27 -2.89 26.68
N LEU A 13 22.09 -2.86 25.63
CA LEU A 13 22.21 -3.97 24.68
C LEU A 13 22.60 -5.25 25.43
N PRO A 14 22.08 -6.43 25.04
CA PRO A 14 22.46 -7.70 25.64
C PRO A 14 23.96 -7.90 25.52
N THR A 15 24.59 -8.39 26.59
CA THR A 15 26.01 -8.71 26.56
C THR A 15 26.26 -9.94 25.69
N LEU A 16 27.50 -10.12 25.24
CA LEU A 16 27.89 -11.33 24.50
C LEU A 16 27.61 -12.60 25.31
N GLU A 17 27.72 -12.52 26.64
CA GLU A 17 27.39 -13.61 27.57
C GLU A 17 25.89 -13.89 27.61
N ASP A 18 25.03 -12.86 27.55
CA ASP A 18 23.57 -13.04 27.45
C ASP A 18 23.19 -13.72 26.12
N LEU A 19 23.82 -13.31 25.02
CA LEU A 19 23.60 -13.91 23.71
C LEU A 19 24.09 -15.37 23.66
N LEU A 20 25.23 -15.68 24.28
CA LEU A 20 25.77 -17.04 24.39
C LEU A 20 24.92 -17.93 25.30
N ALA A 21 24.41 -17.40 26.42
CA ALA A 21 23.51 -18.14 27.31
C ALA A 21 22.16 -18.42 26.62
N MET A 22 21.63 -17.50 25.82
CA MET A 22 20.47 -17.75 24.97
C MET A 22 20.76 -18.84 23.93
N PHE A 23 21.95 -18.83 23.31
CA PHE A 23 22.35 -19.83 22.33
C PHE A 23 22.59 -21.23 22.95
N GLU A 24 23.16 -21.29 24.16
CA GLU A 24 23.33 -22.53 24.93
C GLU A 24 22.00 -23.10 25.43
N PHE A 25 21.06 -22.24 25.81
CA PHE A 25 19.71 -22.68 26.19
C PHE A 25 18.96 -23.30 25.00
N LEU A 26 19.11 -22.73 23.80
CA LEU A 26 18.53 -23.25 22.57
C LEU A 26 19.17 -24.56 22.09
N THR A 27 20.41 -24.86 22.49
CA THR A 27 21.14 -26.07 22.06
C THR A 27 21.09 -27.23 23.05
N LYS A 28 20.67 -27.00 24.31
CA LYS A 28 20.57 -28.06 25.34
C LYS A 28 19.30 -28.92 25.28
N GLU A 29 18.22 -28.47 24.64
CA GLU A 29 17.08 -29.34 24.36
C GLU A 29 17.31 -30.10 23.05
N LYS A 30 17.74 -31.37 23.14
CA LYS A 30 17.77 -32.34 22.02
C LYS A 30 16.36 -32.73 21.56
N ARG A 31 15.45 -31.78 21.36
CA ARG A 31 14.23 -32.04 20.60
C ARG A 31 14.63 -32.12 19.13
N PRO A 32 14.20 -33.14 18.37
CA PRO A 32 14.43 -33.15 16.93
C PRO A 32 13.90 -31.83 16.35
N LEU A 33 14.68 -31.19 15.47
CA LEU A 33 14.24 -30.00 14.73
C LEU A 33 12.90 -30.35 14.08
N ARG A 34 11.81 -29.79 14.59
CA ARG A 34 10.47 -30.01 14.05
C ARG A 34 10.46 -29.56 12.61
N THR A 35 10.07 -30.43 11.69
CA THR A 35 9.87 -30.06 10.29
C THR A 35 8.75 -29.03 10.16
N LEU A 36 8.66 -28.32 9.04
CA LEU A 36 7.52 -27.44 8.76
C LEU A 36 6.19 -28.19 8.88
N GLU A 37 6.14 -29.43 8.38
CA GLU A 37 4.95 -30.28 8.47
C GLU A 37 4.56 -30.59 9.92
N ASP A 38 5.54 -30.81 10.81
CA ASP A 38 5.29 -31.01 12.23
C ASP A 38 4.69 -29.75 12.88
N TRP A 39 5.19 -28.57 12.50
CA TRP A 39 4.62 -27.30 12.93
C TRP A 39 3.20 -27.10 12.41
N LEU A 40 2.94 -27.34 11.13
CA LEU A 40 1.60 -27.24 10.54
C LEU A 40 0.61 -28.28 11.11
N LYS A 41 1.08 -29.44 11.56
CA LYS A 41 0.24 -30.40 12.31
C LYS A 41 -0.06 -29.89 13.71
N GLY A 42 0.95 -29.36 14.40
CA GLY A 42 0.83 -28.83 15.76
C GLY A 42 0.01 -27.54 15.87
N ILE A 43 0.01 -26.70 14.83
CA ILE A 43 -0.61 -25.36 14.85
C ILE A 43 -2.12 -25.42 15.15
N LYS A 44 -2.78 -26.52 14.74
CA LYS A 44 -4.22 -26.75 14.96
C LYS A 44 -4.59 -26.82 16.45
N GLN A 45 -3.62 -27.10 17.32
CA GLN A 45 -3.81 -27.20 18.77
C GLN A 45 -3.41 -25.94 19.53
N VAL A 46 -2.77 -24.97 18.87
CA VAL A 46 -2.33 -23.72 19.50
C VAL A 46 -3.54 -22.91 19.93
N LYS A 47 -3.55 -22.48 21.19
CA LYS A 47 -4.60 -21.61 21.77
C LYS A 47 -4.07 -20.21 22.05
N ASP A 48 -2.82 -20.11 22.48
CA ASP A 48 -2.15 -18.84 22.66
C ASP A 48 -1.18 -18.58 21.50
N PRO A 49 -1.43 -17.56 20.65
CA PRO A 49 -0.52 -17.22 19.56
C PRO A 49 0.89 -16.85 20.06
N LEU A 50 1.07 -16.48 21.33
CA LEU A 50 2.40 -16.25 21.91
C LEU A 50 3.27 -17.50 21.95
N GLU A 51 2.69 -18.71 21.90
CA GLU A 51 3.45 -19.96 21.75
C GLU A 51 4.30 -19.98 20.45
N LEU A 52 3.92 -19.18 19.44
CA LEU A 52 4.66 -19.05 18.19
C LEU A 52 5.87 -18.13 18.27
N THR A 53 6.00 -17.33 19.33
CA THR A 53 7.09 -16.35 19.50
C THR A 53 8.44 -16.99 19.17
N ASN A 54 8.79 -18.08 19.86
CA ASN A 54 10.08 -18.73 19.67
C ASN A 54 10.29 -19.16 18.21
N PHE A 55 9.29 -19.80 17.60
CA PHE A 55 9.35 -20.27 16.22
C PHE A 55 9.55 -19.12 15.21
N LEU A 56 8.84 -18.01 15.38
CA LEU A 56 8.90 -16.87 14.45
C LEU A 56 10.24 -16.13 14.54
N PHE A 57 10.95 -16.21 15.67
CA PHE A 57 12.27 -15.62 15.86
C PHE A 57 13.45 -16.53 15.48
N LEU A 58 13.21 -17.81 15.19
CA LEU A 58 14.28 -18.68 14.71
C LEU A 58 14.77 -18.24 13.32
N ASN A 59 16.07 -18.37 13.05
CA ASN A 59 16.63 -18.13 11.71
C ASN A 59 16.14 -19.13 10.66
N TRP A 60 15.70 -20.30 11.12
CA TRP A 60 15.01 -21.32 10.34
C TRP A 60 13.68 -21.63 11.05
N PRO A 61 12.54 -21.68 10.36
CA PRO A 61 12.39 -21.84 8.91
C PRO A 61 12.36 -20.52 8.12
N SER A 62 12.16 -20.60 6.81
CA SER A 62 12.14 -19.43 5.92
C SER A 62 11.01 -18.46 6.27
N PHE A 63 11.10 -17.23 5.76
CA PHE A 63 10.01 -16.24 5.91
C PHE A 63 8.67 -16.80 5.42
N THR A 64 8.65 -17.42 4.24
CA THR A 64 7.45 -18.05 3.65
C THR A 64 6.86 -19.11 4.57
N ASP A 65 7.69 -19.93 5.20
CA ASP A 65 7.23 -20.97 6.13
C ASP A 65 6.60 -20.37 7.38
N LYS A 66 7.17 -19.28 7.90
CA LYS A 66 6.59 -18.53 9.03
C LYS A 66 5.24 -17.93 8.69
N VAL A 67 5.09 -17.38 7.48
CA VAL A 67 3.81 -16.87 6.98
C VAL A 67 2.79 -18.00 6.87
N LYS A 68 3.15 -19.15 6.28
CA LYS A 68 2.27 -20.33 6.19
C LYS A 68 1.76 -20.79 7.55
N VAL A 69 2.61 -20.79 8.58
CA VAL A 69 2.19 -21.11 9.95
C VAL A 69 1.23 -20.06 10.51
N LEU A 70 1.50 -18.77 10.33
CA LEU A 70 0.62 -17.69 10.80
C LEU A 70 -0.77 -17.76 10.17
N ILE A 71 -0.87 -17.90 8.85
CA ILE A 71 -2.17 -17.97 8.15
C ILE A 71 -2.94 -19.27 8.47
N SER A 72 -2.25 -20.31 8.93
CA SER A 72 -2.83 -21.58 9.36
C SER A 72 -3.30 -21.59 10.82
N LEU A 73 -3.19 -20.47 11.54
CA LEU A 73 -3.65 -20.37 12.93
C LEU A 73 -5.15 -20.70 13.05
N PRO A 74 -5.55 -21.52 14.04
CA PRO A 74 -6.95 -21.80 14.27
C PRO A 74 -7.68 -20.54 14.73
N LYS A 75 -8.96 -20.39 14.34
CA LYS A 75 -9.80 -19.23 14.72
C LYS A 75 -9.81 -18.99 16.24
N THR A 76 -9.69 -20.04 17.05
CA THR A 76 -9.60 -19.93 18.52
C THR A 76 -8.38 -19.15 18.99
N ALA A 77 -7.23 -19.34 18.34
CA ALA A 77 -6.02 -18.58 18.63
C ALA A 77 -6.12 -17.14 18.13
N ILE A 78 -6.68 -16.93 16.93
CA ILE A 78 -6.86 -15.58 16.36
C ILE A 78 -7.84 -14.75 17.22
N ARG A 79 -8.85 -15.40 17.83
CA ARG A 79 -9.79 -14.78 18.78
C ARG A 79 -9.16 -14.38 20.12
N ASN A 80 -7.95 -14.85 20.43
CA ASN A 80 -7.18 -14.35 21.56
C ASN A 80 -6.57 -12.99 21.20
N ASP A 81 -7.40 -11.94 21.24
CA ASP A 81 -7.03 -10.56 20.86
C ASP A 81 -5.81 -10.04 21.64
N VAL A 82 -5.71 -10.35 22.94
CA VAL A 82 -4.58 -9.96 23.78
C VAL A 82 -3.30 -10.65 23.31
N GLY A 83 -3.34 -11.97 23.10
CA GLY A 83 -2.19 -12.74 22.60
C GLY A 83 -1.74 -12.26 21.22
N MET A 84 -2.67 -12.02 20.30
CA MET A 84 -2.36 -11.54 18.95
C MET A 84 -1.73 -10.14 18.96
N LYS A 85 -2.22 -9.21 19.79
CA LYS A 85 -1.65 -7.86 19.94
C LYS A 85 -0.24 -7.89 20.55
N LEU A 86 -0.02 -8.77 21.53
CA LEU A 86 1.31 -8.96 22.12
C LEU A 86 2.28 -9.58 21.11
N LEU A 87 1.83 -10.55 20.31
CA LEU A 87 2.62 -11.12 19.24
C LEU A 87 2.99 -10.07 18.18
N GLU A 88 2.01 -9.27 17.74
CA GLU A 88 2.22 -8.15 16.81
C GLU A 88 3.29 -7.17 17.31
N SER A 89 3.16 -6.74 18.57
CA SER A 89 4.10 -5.78 19.17
C SER A 89 5.51 -6.36 19.25
N ARG A 90 5.65 -7.63 19.67
CA ARG A 90 6.96 -8.31 19.72
C ARG A 90 7.64 -8.40 18.36
N LEU A 91 6.87 -8.73 17.31
CA LEU A 91 7.39 -8.80 15.95
C LEU A 91 7.84 -7.42 15.46
N GLU A 92 7.04 -6.38 15.69
CA GLU A 92 7.39 -5.00 15.34
C GLU A 92 8.66 -4.54 16.06
N ASP A 93 8.70 -4.69 17.40
CA ASP A 93 9.81 -4.25 18.25
C ASP A 93 11.13 -4.98 17.92
N SER A 94 11.02 -6.18 17.35
CA SER A 94 12.15 -7.01 16.93
C SER A 94 12.50 -6.87 15.45
N MET A 95 11.95 -5.86 14.76
CA MET A 95 12.21 -5.55 13.34
C MET A 95 11.68 -6.60 12.33
N TYR A 96 10.68 -7.42 12.70
CA TYR A 96 9.99 -8.35 11.79
C TYR A 96 8.69 -7.72 11.23
N ALA A 97 8.81 -6.52 10.66
CA ALA A 97 7.67 -5.69 10.24
C ALA A 97 6.69 -6.42 9.29
N GLN A 98 7.18 -7.20 8.32
CA GLN A 98 6.31 -7.96 7.41
C GLN A 98 5.50 -9.05 8.11
N LEU A 99 6.08 -9.76 9.10
CA LEU A 99 5.32 -10.72 9.90
C LEU A 99 4.30 -10.01 10.80
N ALA A 100 4.66 -8.84 11.34
CA ALA A 100 3.72 -8.00 12.08
C ALA A 100 2.53 -7.57 11.19
N GLN A 101 2.77 -7.24 9.91
CA GLN A 101 1.70 -6.95 8.95
C GLN A 101 0.75 -8.13 8.73
N VAL A 102 1.26 -9.36 8.61
CA VAL A 102 0.43 -10.57 8.52
C VAL A 102 -0.44 -10.72 9.77
N VAL A 103 0.13 -10.52 10.96
CA VAL A 103 -0.63 -10.58 12.22
C VAL A 103 -1.72 -9.50 12.29
N ARG A 104 -1.44 -8.26 11.86
CA ARG A 104 -2.44 -7.17 11.78
C ARG A 104 -3.58 -7.52 10.85
N TRP A 105 -3.28 -8.10 9.68
CA TRP A 105 -4.30 -8.56 8.73
C TRP A 105 -5.19 -9.66 9.33
N LEU A 106 -4.61 -10.64 10.04
CA LEU A 106 -5.35 -11.68 10.75
C LEU A 106 -6.24 -11.11 11.88
N ILE A 107 -5.74 -10.15 12.66
CA ILE A 107 -6.52 -9.46 13.70
C ILE A 107 -7.72 -8.75 13.07
N PHE A 108 -7.50 -8.04 11.95
CA PHE A 108 -8.57 -7.32 11.26
C PHE A 108 -9.64 -8.26 10.73
N GLY A 109 -9.25 -9.35 10.07
CA GLY A 109 -10.18 -10.36 9.53
C GLY A 109 -10.96 -11.15 10.58
N ASN A 110 -10.57 -11.07 11.85
CA ASN A 110 -11.30 -11.64 12.98
C ASN A 110 -12.08 -10.60 13.81
N GLY A 111 -12.05 -9.32 13.41
CA GLY A 111 -12.89 -8.28 14.00
C GLY A 111 -14.37 -8.55 13.80
N SER A 112 -15.24 -7.81 14.50
CA SER A 112 -16.69 -7.89 14.25
C SER A 112 -17.04 -7.46 12.83
N ASP A 113 -18.10 -8.04 12.25
CA ASP A 113 -18.55 -7.69 10.89
C ASP A 113 -18.66 -6.18 10.70
N SER A 114 -19.28 -5.47 11.65
CA SER A 114 -19.42 -4.00 11.61
C SER A 114 -18.07 -3.27 11.50
N ASN A 115 -17.05 -3.71 12.24
CA ASN A 115 -15.72 -3.10 12.18
C ASN A 115 -15.02 -3.41 10.85
N GLN A 116 -15.17 -4.63 10.34
CA GLN A 116 -14.65 -5.02 9.03
C GLN A 116 -15.31 -4.19 7.92
N LYS A 117 -16.65 -4.04 7.93
CA LYS A 117 -17.37 -3.22 6.93
C LYS A 117 -16.83 -1.79 6.90
N LYS A 118 -16.67 -1.18 8.07
CA LYS A 118 -16.12 0.19 8.21
C LYS A 118 -14.68 0.28 7.70
N GLY A 119 -13.86 -0.71 8.03
CA GLY A 119 -12.47 -0.78 7.58
C GLY A 119 -12.35 -0.91 6.07
N LEU A 120 -13.11 -1.81 5.45
CA LEU A 120 -13.12 -2.03 4.01
C LEU A 120 -13.67 -0.80 3.26
N ALA A 121 -14.75 -0.19 3.74
CA ALA A 121 -15.26 1.05 3.18
C ALA A 121 -14.21 2.17 3.22
N TRP A 122 -13.50 2.31 4.34
CA TRP A 122 -12.40 3.26 4.46
C TRP A 122 -11.24 2.95 3.49
N SER A 123 -10.83 1.68 3.38
CA SER A 123 -9.78 1.24 2.44
C SER A 123 -10.11 1.60 1.00
N ARG A 124 -11.36 1.34 0.58
CA ARG A 124 -11.85 1.70 -0.75
C ARG A 124 -11.79 3.20 -0.98
N SER A 125 -12.30 3.99 -0.04
CA SER A 125 -12.26 5.46 -0.15
C SER A 125 -10.83 5.99 -0.26
N ILE A 126 -9.91 5.54 0.60
CA ILE A 126 -8.51 6.05 0.55
C ILE A 126 -7.80 5.66 -0.75
N ILE A 127 -8.08 4.48 -1.30
CA ILE A 127 -7.54 4.02 -2.58
C ILE A 127 -8.05 4.89 -3.73
N VAL A 128 -9.36 5.06 -3.83
CA VAL A 128 -10.01 5.89 -4.86
C VAL A 128 -9.45 7.32 -4.80
N MET A 129 -9.37 7.91 -3.61
CA MET A 129 -8.87 9.26 -3.46
C MET A 129 -7.38 9.41 -3.81
N ASP A 130 -6.53 8.45 -3.44
CA ASP A 130 -5.12 8.46 -3.84
C ASP A 130 -4.96 8.34 -5.37
N ILE A 131 -5.75 7.47 -6.03
CA ILE A 131 -5.74 7.32 -7.49
C ILE A 131 -6.21 8.63 -8.15
N GLY A 132 -7.32 9.21 -7.68
CA GLY A 132 -7.84 10.49 -8.18
C GLY A 132 -6.82 11.63 -8.05
N ARG A 133 -6.07 11.70 -6.94
CA ARG A 133 -4.98 12.70 -6.81
C ARG A 133 -3.87 12.49 -7.82
N ARG A 134 -3.45 11.23 -8.03
CA ARG A 134 -2.43 10.92 -9.04
C ARG A 134 -2.91 11.30 -10.43
N ARG A 135 -4.18 11.04 -10.75
CA ARG A 135 -4.82 11.47 -12.00
C ARG A 135 -4.69 12.98 -12.20
N ILE A 136 -5.14 13.78 -11.22
CA ILE A 136 -5.08 15.25 -11.29
C ILE A 136 -3.64 15.74 -11.51
N VAL A 137 -2.68 15.25 -10.71
CA VAL A 137 -1.27 15.65 -10.84
C VAL A 137 -0.69 15.26 -12.19
N GLN A 138 -1.02 14.07 -12.70
CA GLN A 138 -0.52 13.59 -13.99
C GLN A 138 -1.10 14.38 -15.16
N ARG A 139 -2.39 14.74 -15.09
CA ARG A 139 -3.04 15.60 -16.08
C ARG A 139 -2.49 17.02 -16.03
N GLU A 140 -2.30 17.58 -14.83
CA GLU A 140 -1.68 18.91 -14.65
C GLU A 140 -0.31 18.98 -15.35
N ILE A 141 0.53 17.96 -15.15
CA ILE A 141 1.85 17.88 -15.82
C ILE A 141 1.71 17.80 -17.33
N TYR A 142 0.84 16.92 -17.84
CA TYR A 142 0.62 16.77 -19.27
C TYR A 142 0.15 18.08 -19.90
N VAL A 143 -0.87 18.74 -19.33
CA VAL A 143 -1.40 20.02 -19.84
C VAL A 143 -0.31 21.10 -19.84
N GLN A 144 0.52 21.16 -18.79
CA GLN A 144 1.66 22.09 -18.75
C GLN A 144 2.73 21.79 -19.82
N GLU A 145 2.96 20.51 -20.14
CA GLU A 145 3.87 20.10 -21.22
C GLU A 145 3.33 20.53 -22.59
N GLU A 146 2.04 20.29 -22.87
CA GLU A 146 1.38 20.68 -24.13
C GLU A 146 1.31 22.20 -24.29
N MET A 147 0.96 22.94 -23.24
CA MET A 147 1.00 24.42 -23.27
C MET A 147 2.40 24.94 -23.61
N LYS A 148 3.45 24.39 -23.00
CA LYS A 148 4.84 24.79 -23.29
C LYS A 148 5.24 24.43 -24.71
N ALA A 149 4.77 23.32 -25.25
CA ALA A 149 5.02 22.93 -26.63
C ALA A 149 4.35 23.90 -27.61
N LEU A 150 3.07 24.24 -27.36
CA LEU A 150 2.30 25.19 -28.16
C LEU A 150 2.88 26.61 -28.12
N GLN A 151 3.32 27.09 -26.95
CA GLN A 151 3.99 28.38 -26.81
C GLN A 151 5.30 28.42 -27.61
N LYS A 152 6.08 27.32 -27.64
CA LYS A 152 7.32 27.25 -28.41
C LYS A 152 7.06 27.27 -29.92
N SER A 153 5.99 26.63 -30.41
CA SER A 153 5.64 26.70 -31.84
C SER A 153 5.19 28.10 -32.25
N LEU A 154 4.52 28.84 -31.37
CA LEU A 154 4.04 30.22 -31.63
C LEU A 154 5.17 31.27 -31.74
N HIS A 155 6.32 31.05 -31.10
CA HIS A 155 7.45 31.99 -31.22
C HIS A 155 8.13 31.93 -32.62
N GLY A 156 7.72 31.01 -33.50
CA GLY A 156 8.27 30.83 -34.85
C GLY A 156 7.41 31.37 -36.00
N ASP A 157 6.10 31.50 -35.83
CA ASP A 157 5.13 31.91 -36.87
C ASP A 157 4.02 32.81 -36.29
N SER A 158 3.44 33.70 -37.10
CA SER A 158 2.36 34.63 -36.73
C SER A 158 1.22 33.94 -35.97
N GLU A 159 0.83 34.47 -34.80
CA GLU A 159 -0.27 33.97 -33.97
C GLU A 159 -1.57 33.79 -34.79
N GLY A 160 -2.11 32.57 -34.81
CA GLY A 160 -3.44 32.25 -35.31
C GLY A 160 -4.48 32.26 -34.18
N ALA A 161 -5.73 32.57 -34.52
CA ALA A 161 -6.84 32.62 -33.56
C ALA A 161 -7.17 31.25 -32.92
N THR A 162 -6.76 30.15 -33.56
CA THR A 162 -6.99 28.78 -33.08
C THR A 162 -6.06 28.44 -31.92
N GLU A 163 -4.80 28.85 -31.99
CA GLU A 163 -3.78 28.61 -30.98
C GLU A 163 -4.04 29.42 -29.71
N THR A 164 -4.50 30.68 -29.83
CA THR A 164 -4.95 31.49 -28.67
C THR A 164 -6.11 30.82 -27.93
N SER A 165 -7.05 30.22 -28.68
CA SER A 165 -8.20 29.49 -28.11
C SER A 165 -7.76 28.23 -27.36
N GLN A 166 -6.80 27.48 -27.90
CA GLN A 166 -6.24 26.29 -27.24
C GLN A 166 -5.48 26.63 -25.95
N LEU A 167 -4.65 27.68 -25.95
CA LEU A 167 -3.97 28.14 -24.74
C LEU A 167 -4.96 28.52 -23.64
N SER A 168 -6.03 29.25 -23.99
CA SER A 168 -7.09 29.60 -23.03
C SER A 168 -7.82 28.36 -22.48
N ALA A 169 -8.05 27.34 -23.32
CA ALA A 169 -8.64 26.08 -22.89
C ALA A 169 -7.75 25.35 -21.88
N TYR A 170 -6.44 25.28 -22.12
CA TYR A 170 -5.51 24.67 -21.17
C TYR A 170 -5.37 25.47 -19.87
N GLU A 171 -5.36 26.80 -19.92
CA GLU A 171 -5.36 27.65 -18.72
C GLU A 171 -6.60 27.37 -17.84
N LYS A 172 -7.77 27.29 -18.47
CA LYS A 172 -9.02 26.94 -17.79
C LYS A 172 -8.98 25.52 -17.21
N GLU A 173 -8.41 24.57 -17.93
CA GLU A 173 -8.24 23.20 -17.44
C GLU A 173 -7.32 23.15 -16.21
N LEU A 174 -6.19 23.86 -16.23
CA LEU A 174 -5.29 23.95 -15.08
C LEU A 174 -5.96 24.59 -13.86
N GLU A 175 -6.79 25.62 -14.06
CA GLU A 175 -7.58 26.22 -12.98
C GLU A 175 -8.54 25.20 -12.37
N ASN A 176 -9.27 24.45 -13.21
CA ASN A 176 -10.18 23.40 -12.77
C ASN A 176 -9.45 22.29 -12.00
N LEU A 177 -8.35 21.77 -12.55
CA LEU A 177 -7.52 20.75 -11.92
C LEU A 177 -6.97 21.21 -10.58
N ASN A 178 -6.57 22.48 -10.46
CA ASN A 178 -6.12 23.03 -9.19
C ASN A 178 -7.26 23.10 -8.16
N ASN A 179 -8.46 23.51 -8.56
CA ASN A 179 -9.63 23.52 -7.68
C ASN A 179 -10.01 22.11 -7.21
N GLU A 180 -10.02 21.14 -8.13
CA GLU A 180 -10.27 19.73 -7.85
C GLU A 180 -9.20 19.17 -6.90
N TYR A 181 -7.91 19.44 -7.17
CA TYR A 181 -6.80 19.05 -6.32
C TYR A 181 -7.01 19.52 -4.88
N TRP A 182 -7.36 20.79 -4.69
CA TRP A 182 -7.55 21.33 -3.34
C TRP A 182 -8.80 20.81 -2.64
N SER A 183 -9.87 20.53 -3.39
CA SER A 183 -11.06 19.88 -2.84
C SER A 183 -10.74 18.48 -2.34
N LEU A 184 -10.20 17.64 -3.22
CA LEU A 184 -9.72 16.31 -2.88
C LEU A 184 -8.62 16.37 -1.80
N ASN A 185 -7.86 17.48 -1.77
CA ASN A 185 -6.83 17.72 -0.75
C ASN A 185 -7.41 17.70 0.66
N ARG A 186 -8.48 18.48 0.85
CA ARG A 186 -9.19 18.63 2.12
C ARG A 186 -9.89 17.34 2.52
N ASP A 187 -10.55 16.67 1.58
CA ASP A 187 -11.30 15.46 1.86
C ASP A 187 -10.38 14.36 2.39
N LEU A 188 -9.22 14.13 1.75
CA LEU A 188 -8.30 13.09 2.24
C LEU A 188 -7.76 13.42 3.62
N GLY A 189 -7.52 14.70 3.93
CA GLY A 189 -7.11 15.10 5.27
C GLY A 189 -8.12 14.64 6.33
N GLN A 190 -9.42 14.75 6.01
CA GLN A 190 -10.49 14.22 6.84
C GLN A 190 -10.45 12.69 6.90
N PHE A 191 -10.32 11.99 5.77
CA PHE A 191 -10.25 10.52 5.72
C PHE A 191 -9.02 9.93 6.43
N GLU A 192 -7.85 10.52 6.28
CA GLU A 192 -6.62 10.14 6.99
C GLU A 192 -6.78 10.33 8.50
N SER A 193 -7.46 11.41 8.93
CA SER A 193 -7.76 11.65 10.35
C SER A 193 -8.82 10.68 10.91
N ALA A 194 -9.70 10.17 10.05
CA ALA A 194 -10.79 9.26 10.38
C ALA A 194 -10.42 7.78 10.20
N ILE A 195 -9.13 7.46 10.07
CA ILE A 195 -8.65 6.08 9.92
C ILE A 195 -9.17 5.18 11.07
N PRO A 196 -9.81 4.04 10.78
CA PRO A 196 -10.33 3.16 11.82
C PRO A 196 -9.22 2.67 12.75
N ALA A 197 -9.38 2.91 14.05
CA ALA A 197 -8.41 2.54 15.05
C ALA A 197 -8.17 1.02 15.07
N GLY A 198 -6.95 0.61 15.44
CA GLY A 198 -6.56 -0.79 15.56
C GLY A 198 -5.62 -1.27 14.45
N ALA A 199 -5.76 -2.53 14.08
CA ALA A 199 -4.81 -3.22 13.20
C ALA A 199 -4.72 -2.59 11.80
N LEU A 200 -5.85 -2.15 11.24
CA LEU A 200 -5.89 -1.44 9.94
C LEU A 200 -5.06 -0.15 9.97
N SER A 201 -5.28 0.72 10.97
CA SER A 201 -4.52 1.98 11.07
C SER A 201 -3.03 1.75 11.21
N LYS A 202 -2.63 0.80 12.06
CA LYS A 202 -1.23 0.43 12.24
C LYS A 202 -0.62 -0.08 10.93
N ALA A 203 -1.33 -0.98 10.25
CA ALA A 203 -0.84 -1.59 9.03
C ALA A 203 -0.64 -0.56 7.91
N PHE A 204 -1.65 0.27 7.68
CA PHE A 204 -1.58 1.32 6.67
C PHE A 204 -0.44 2.31 6.96
N LYS A 205 -0.31 2.79 8.21
CA LYS A 205 0.75 3.74 8.58
C LYS A 205 2.15 3.14 8.46
N SER A 206 2.33 1.90 8.91
CA SER A 206 3.59 1.17 8.80
C SER A 206 3.97 0.97 7.33
N TRP A 207 3.01 0.58 6.49
CA TRP A 207 3.23 0.38 5.06
C TRP A 207 3.58 1.69 4.34
N ARG A 208 2.86 2.77 4.64
CA ARG A 208 3.08 4.10 4.03
C ARG A 208 4.31 4.84 4.57
N ALA A 209 4.99 4.32 5.58
CA ALA A 209 6.25 4.89 6.05
C ALA A 209 7.38 4.68 5.03
N ASP A 210 7.30 3.63 4.21
CA ASP A 210 8.18 3.43 3.06
C ASP A 210 7.75 4.38 1.92
N PRO A 211 8.60 5.32 1.45
CA PRO A 211 8.26 6.20 0.35
C PRO A 211 8.00 5.46 -0.98
N ASP A 212 8.52 4.24 -1.13
CA ASP A 212 8.42 3.43 -2.34
C ASP A 212 7.41 2.27 -2.18
N TRP A 213 6.51 2.34 -1.19
CA TRP A 213 5.44 1.35 -0.95
C TRP A 213 4.65 0.99 -2.22
N TYR A 214 4.44 1.98 -3.10
CA TYR A 214 3.67 1.79 -4.33
C TYR A 214 4.43 0.98 -5.38
N LEU A 215 5.74 0.77 -5.25
CA LEU A 215 6.55 -0.02 -6.17
C LEU A 215 6.58 -1.51 -5.84
N CYS A 216 5.72 -1.99 -4.94
CA CYS A 216 5.62 -3.41 -4.67
C CYS A 216 5.25 -4.17 -5.95
N GLN A 217 5.77 -5.39 -6.08
CA GLN A 217 5.75 -6.16 -7.34
C GLN A 217 4.35 -6.25 -7.94
N TRP A 218 3.35 -6.59 -7.14
CA TRP A 218 1.97 -6.74 -7.60
C TRP A 218 1.37 -5.44 -8.18
N LEU A 219 1.63 -4.28 -7.57
CA LEU A 219 1.13 -3.00 -8.10
C LEU A 219 1.82 -2.61 -9.41
N ARG A 220 3.11 -2.98 -9.59
CA ARG A 220 3.81 -2.84 -10.87
C ARG A 220 3.19 -3.72 -11.94
N GLU A 221 2.91 -4.98 -11.62
CA GLU A 221 2.30 -5.95 -12.53
C GLU A 221 0.85 -5.56 -12.88
N ASP A 222 0.08 -5.04 -11.93
CA ASP A 222 -1.24 -4.46 -12.18
C ASP A 222 -1.15 -3.29 -13.17
N CYS A 223 -0.28 -2.32 -12.90
CA CYS A 223 -0.05 -1.19 -13.79
C CYS A 223 0.35 -1.65 -15.21
N ALA A 224 1.21 -2.67 -15.33
CA ALA A 224 1.61 -3.24 -16.62
C ALA A 224 0.44 -3.95 -17.34
N ARG A 225 -0.36 -4.76 -16.63
CA ARG A 225 -1.52 -5.48 -17.19
C ARG A 225 -2.60 -4.53 -17.73
N ARG A 226 -2.76 -3.36 -17.11
CA ARG A 226 -3.64 -2.28 -17.59
C ARG A 226 -3.02 -1.45 -18.72
N GLY A 227 -1.90 -1.87 -19.30
CA GLY A 227 -1.22 -1.15 -20.39
C GLY A 227 -0.45 0.10 -19.94
N GLY A 228 -0.16 0.23 -18.64
CA GLY A 228 0.53 1.37 -18.05
C GLY A 228 2.05 1.37 -18.25
N CYS A 229 2.70 2.43 -17.75
CA CYS A 229 4.15 2.66 -17.83
C CYS A 229 5.00 1.51 -17.29
N CYS A 230 4.53 0.72 -16.32
CA CYS A 230 5.32 -0.36 -15.73
C CYS A 230 5.57 -1.54 -16.67
N GLY A 231 4.77 -1.67 -17.74
CA GLY A 231 5.04 -2.63 -18.83
C GLY A 231 6.03 -2.10 -19.87
N ARG A 232 6.65 -0.93 -19.62
CA ARG A 232 7.54 -0.23 -20.55
C ARG A 232 8.82 0.23 -19.83
N ASP A 233 9.85 0.56 -20.61
CA ASP A 233 11.14 1.04 -20.09
C ASP A 233 11.17 2.57 -19.86
N CYS A 234 10.02 3.24 -19.84
CA CYS A 234 9.99 4.70 -19.67
C CYS A 234 10.36 5.17 -18.25
N GLY A 235 10.27 4.28 -17.25
CA GLY A 235 10.64 4.56 -15.85
C GLY A 235 9.77 5.63 -15.16
N CYS A 236 8.62 5.98 -15.74
CA CYS A 236 7.78 7.11 -15.30
C CYS A 236 7.22 6.90 -13.87
N CYS A 237 7.02 5.65 -13.46
CA CYS A 237 6.46 5.30 -12.15
C CYS A 237 7.50 5.34 -11.03
N GLU A 238 8.78 5.07 -11.32
CA GLU A 238 9.84 4.93 -10.32
C GLU A 238 10.44 6.28 -9.89
N LYS A 239 10.17 7.35 -10.65
CA LYS A 239 10.76 8.67 -10.44
C LYS A 239 9.71 9.63 -9.90
N ALA A 240 10.17 10.59 -9.10
CA ALA A 240 9.37 11.75 -8.77
C ALA A 240 9.07 12.56 -10.03
N ARG A 241 7.80 12.94 -10.20
CA ARG A 241 7.35 13.79 -11.30
C ARG A 241 7.76 15.24 -11.08
N ALA A 242 7.88 16.00 -12.16
CA ALA A 242 8.30 17.40 -12.15
C ALA A 242 7.18 18.34 -11.65
N THR A 243 6.85 18.24 -10.36
CA THR A 243 5.81 19.03 -9.69
C THR A 243 6.12 19.21 -8.20
N ASN A 244 5.62 20.30 -7.61
CA ASN A 244 5.73 20.58 -6.18
C ASN A 244 4.56 19.98 -5.37
N ARG A 245 3.63 19.28 -6.02
CA ARG A 245 2.52 18.59 -5.36
C ARG A 245 3.05 17.40 -4.55
N ARG A 246 2.46 17.12 -3.37
CA ARG A 246 2.91 16.05 -2.45
C ARG A 246 2.85 14.64 -3.06
N TRP A 247 1.95 14.40 -4.02
CA TRP A 247 1.79 13.11 -4.71
C TRP A 247 2.48 13.11 -6.08
N ASN A 248 3.76 13.43 -6.09
CA ASN A 248 4.58 13.39 -7.31
C ASN A 248 5.10 11.98 -7.65
N ARG A 249 4.80 10.97 -6.83
CA ARG A 249 5.20 9.57 -7.00
C ARG A 249 3.99 8.63 -7.12
N GLY A 250 4.16 7.51 -7.81
CA GLY A 250 3.10 6.51 -8.01
C GLY A 250 2.97 6.00 -9.44
N HIS A 251 2.16 4.97 -9.61
CA HIS A 251 1.80 4.43 -10.92
C HIS A 251 1.04 5.43 -11.78
N CYS A 252 1.16 5.25 -13.10
CA CYS A 252 0.39 6.05 -14.06
C CYS A 252 -1.10 5.70 -13.97
N THR A 253 -1.91 6.71 -14.19
CA THR A 253 -3.34 6.62 -14.53
C THR A 253 -3.48 6.72 -16.06
N GLY A 254 -4.68 6.53 -16.61
CA GLY A 254 -4.96 6.69 -18.04
C GLY A 254 -4.55 8.07 -18.58
N VAL A 255 -4.67 9.11 -17.75
CA VAL A 255 -4.32 10.50 -18.12
C VAL A 255 -2.82 10.83 -18.08
N CYS A 256 -1.95 9.86 -17.82
CA CYS A 256 -0.50 10.10 -17.82
C CYS A 256 -0.03 10.51 -19.22
N GLY A 257 0.70 11.63 -19.33
CA GLY A 257 1.22 12.10 -20.64
C GLY A 257 2.04 11.05 -21.41
N CYS A 258 2.75 10.15 -20.71
CA CYS A 258 3.43 9.02 -21.36
C CYS A 258 2.44 7.98 -21.93
N CYS A 259 1.38 7.65 -21.19
CA CYS A 259 0.34 6.71 -21.64
C CYS A 259 -0.45 7.30 -22.81
N VAL A 260 -0.95 8.54 -22.66
CA VAL A 260 -1.71 9.26 -23.70
C VAL A 260 -0.95 9.28 -25.02
N ARG A 261 0.32 9.73 -24.99
CA ARG A 261 1.17 9.80 -26.19
C ARG A 261 1.48 8.43 -26.81
N THR A 262 1.56 7.38 -26.00
CA THR A 262 1.83 6.01 -26.51
C THR A 262 0.60 5.38 -27.14
N GLN A 263 -0.58 5.61 -26.56
CA GLN A 263 -1.84 5.05 -27.05
C GLN A 263 -2.40 5.79 -28.26
N GLY A 264 -1.87 6.97 -28.60
CA GLY A 264 -2.38 7.81 -29.68
C GLY A 264 -3.75 8.43 -29.37
N CYS A 265 -4.16 8.40 -28.09
CA CYS A 265 -5.39 9.05 -27.62
C CYS A 265 -5.26 10.56 -27.76
N THR A 266 -6.29 11.21 -28.28
CA THR A 266 -6.36 12.67 -28.38
C THR A 266 -6.94 13.26 -27.09
N ASP A 267 -6.75 14.57 -26.86
CA ASP A 267 -7.28 15.26 -25.68
C ASP A 267 -8.80 15.10 -25.48
N ARG A 268 -9.57 14.81 -26.55
CA ARG A 268 -11.02 14.56 -26.46
C ARG A 268 -11.36 13.19 -25.89
N ASP A 269 -10.44 12.24 -26.00
CA ASP A 269 -10.65 10.85 -25.60
C ASP A 269 -10.38 10.65 -24.09
N VAL A 270 -9.69 11.59 -23.45
CA VAL A 270 -9.21 11.51 -22.05
C VAL A 270 -10.14 12.25 -21.07
N THR A 271 -11.01 13.12 -21.57
CA THR A 271 -11.93 13.96 -20.77
C THR A 271 -13.32 13.36 -20.58
N SER A 272 -13.60 12.18 -21.13
CA SER A 272 -14.89 11.51 -20.90
C SER A 272 -14.90 10.92 -19.48
N THR A 273 -15.97 11.16 -18.73
CA THR A 273 -16.24 10.58 -17.41
C THR A 273 -16.17 9.04 -17.41
N GLU A 274 -16.38 8.40 -18.56
CA GLU A 274 -16.24 6.94 -18.72
C GLU A 274 -14.79 6.46 -18.56
N SER A 275 -13.78 7.25 -18.98
CA SER A 275 -12.36 6.94 -18.75
C SER A 275 -11.92 7.16 -17.29
N GLU A 276 -12.72 7.89 -16.51
CA GLU A 276 -12.44 8.21 -15.11
C GLU A 276 -12.79 7.04 -14.18
N GLU A 277 -13.76 6.20 -14.55
CA GLU A 277 -14.19 5.03 -13.77
C GLU A 277 -13.34 3.78 -14.05
N GLU A 278 -12.76 3.63 -15.25
CA GLU A 278 -11.93 2.48 -15.66
C GLU A 278 -10.63 2.31 -14.84
N ASP A 279 -10.14 3.38 -14.21
CA ASP A 279 -8.90 3.34 -13.42
C ASP A 279 -9.12 2.86 -11.98
N TYR A 280 -10.37 2.76 -11.51
CA TYR A 280 -10.65 2.35 -10.13
C TYR A 280 -10.79 0.83 -10.02
N PRO A 281 -10.19 0.22 -8.99
CA PRO A 281 -10.17 -1.23 -8.90
C PRO A 281 -11.47 -1.84 -8.35
N TYR A 282 -12.55 -1.08 -8.22
CA TYR A 282 -13.76 -1.52 -7.50
C TYR A 282 -15.04 -1.33 -8.30
N ASP A 283 -15.88 -2.37 -8.31
CA ASP A 283 -17.22 -2.30 -8.89
C ASP A 283 -18.20 -1.57 -7.94
N ALA A 284 -19.15 -0.80 -8.49
CA ALA A 284 -20.01 0.11 -7.73
C ALA A 284 -20.98 -0.59 -6.74
N ASP A 285 -21.27 -1.88 -6.93
CA ASP A 285 -22.55 -2.44 -6.46
C ASP A 285 -22.51 -3.35 -5.21
N ASP A 286 -21.36 -3.89 -4.77
CA ASP A 286 -21.31 -4.69 -3.53
C ASP A 286 -19.94 -4.68 -2.81
N LEU A 287 -19.93 -4.36 -1.52
CA LEU A 287 -18.73 -4.40 -0.65
C LEU A 287 -18.37 -5.82 -0.17
N PHE A 288 -19.27 -6.81 -0.32
CA PHE A 288 -19.06 -8.20 0.11
C PHE A 288 -18.80 -9.17 -1.04
N ALA A 289 -19.29 -8.88 -2.26
CA ALA A 289 -18.94 -9.63 -3.46
C ALA A 289 -17.62 -9.12 -4.06
N ARG A 290 -16.58 -9.09 -3.23
CA ARG A 290 -15.26 -8.65 -3.66
C ARG A 290 -14.69 -9.62 -4.68
N SER A 291 -14.24 -9.09 -5.80
CA SER A 291 -13.47 -9.89 -6.75
C SER A 291 -12.14 -10.29 -6.13
N GLN A 292 -11.55 -11.40 -6.59
CA GLN A 292 -10.17 -11.75 -6.20
C GLN A 292 -9.19 -10.62 -6.53
N TYR A 293 -9.49 -9.82 -7.56
CA TYR A 293 -8.70 -8.66 -7.93
C TYR A 293 -8.75 -7.57 -6.86
N GLU A 294 -9.93 -7.23 -6.34
CA GLU A 294 -10.09 -6.25 -5.26
C GLU A 294 -9.37 -6.67 -3.97
N ASP A 295 -9.48 -7.94 -3.59
CA ASP A 295 -8.81 -8.46 -2.39
C ASP A 295 -7.29 -8.35 -2.51
N ARG A 296 -6.74 -8.73 -3.67
CA ARG A 296 -5.31 -8.61 -3.95
C ARG A 296 -4.84 -7.16 -3.99
N PHE A 297 -5.65 -6.28 -4.61
CA PHE A 297 -5.36 -4.84 -4.65
C PHE A 297 -5.30 -4.27 -3.24
N ASP A 298 -6.28 -4.55 -2.39
CA ASP A 298 -6.27 -4.10 -0.98
C ASP A 298 -5.08 -4.67 -0.20
N ARG A 299 -4.78 -5.96 -0.35
CA ARG A 299 -3.61 -6.59 0.29
C ARG A 299 -2.32 -5.87 -0.06
N ALA A 300 -2.12 -5.56 -1.35
CA ALA A 300 -0.93 -4.84 -1.80
C ALA A 300 -0.93 -3.37 -1.33
N TYR A 301 -2.07 -2.69 -1.46
CA TYR A 301 -2.14 -1.23 -1.32
C TYR A 301 -2.30 -0.75 0.12
N ILE A 302 -3.04 -1.48 0.94
CA ILE A 302 -3.32 -1.13 2.35
C ILE A 302 -2.37 -1.86 3.29
N TRP A 303 -2.12 -3.14 3.05
CA TRP A 303 -1.41 -4.01 4.01
C TRP A 303 0.06 -4.24 3.68
N GLY A 304 0.49 -4.00 2.44
CA GLY A 304 1.84 -4.34 1.99
C GLY A 304 2.09 -5.85 1.94
N LEU A 305 1.05 -6.63 1.67
CA LEU A 305 1.04 -8.10 1.72
C LEU A 305 0.89 -8.74 0.33
N SER A 306 1.46 -8.11 -0.72
CA SER A 306 1.39 -8.62 -2.10
C SER A 306 2.00 -10.02 -2.27
N PHE A 307 2.99 -10.37 -1.44
CA PHE A 307 3.62 -11.70 -1.46
C PHE A 307 2.66 -12.84 -1.05
N LEU A 308 1.51 -12.54 -0.42
CA LEU A 308 0.52 -13.58 -0.11
C LEU A 308 -0.10 -14.17 -1.39
N ASP A 309 -0.15 -13.40 -2.47
CA ASP A 309 -0.70 -13.87 -3.75
C ASP A 309 0.14 -14.99 -4.36
N GLU A 310 1.46 -14.95 -4.16
CA GLU A 310 2.35 -16.04 -4.56
C GLU A 310 2.12 -17.31 -3.74
N LEU A 311 1.71 -17.17 -2.48
CA LEU A 311 1.38 -18.32 -1.62
C LEU A 311 0.05 -18.94 -1.98
N ASP A 312 -0.94 -18.12 -2.37
CA ASP A 312 -2.24 -18.58 -2.86
C ASP A 312 -2.11 -19.38 -4.17
N LEU A 313 -1.06 -19.14 -4.97
CA LEU A 313 -0.77 -19.89 -6.21
C LEU A 313 -0.02 -21.21 -5.99
N LEU A 314 0.52 -21.43 -4.78
CA LEU A 314 1.33 -22.61 -4.43
C LEU A 314 0.55 -23.66 -3.60
N GLY A 315 -0.72 -23.42 -3.31
CA GLY A 315 -1.62 -24.33 -2.57
C GLY A 315 -2.79 -24.80 -3.42
#